data_AF-A0A413DH45-F1
#
_entry.id   AF-A0A413DH45-F1
#
_cell.length_a   1.000
_cell.length_b   1.000
_cell.length_c   1.000
_cell.angle_alpha   90.00
_cell.angle_beta   90.00
_cell.angle_gamma   90.00
#
_symmetry.space_group_name_H-M   'P 1'
#
loop_
_entity.id
_entity.type
_entity.pdbx_description
1 polymer ?
#
loop_
_entity_poly.entity_id
_entity_poly.type
_entity_poly.pdbx_seq_one_letter_code
_entity_poly.pdbx_strand_id
1 'polypeptide(L)'
;MGTIRGCILLYRMEKDSELRKKMNDNILRIKKSLKETEKTYKYTRKEKYNIMKNLIGELDLEEQKLLKFELERDMETLKRGVLVKDLIVAGFSGVSLLLSAISLFVKSTEKCNGFLLNIVWIVYILDAAYFVILALWIPYTSRNLCFTQYVLQILDDDK
;
A
#
# COMPACT_ATOMS: atom_id res chain seq x y z
N MET A 1 -18.53 -3.74 -50.90
CA MET A 1 -17.26 -3.10 -50.50
C MET A 1 -17.15 -2.86 -48.98
N GLY A 2 -17.86 -3.61 -48.12
CA GLY A 2 -17.88 -3.40 -46.65
C GLY A 2 -17.12 -4.45 -45.83
N THR A 3 -16.86 -5.64 -46.37
CA THR A 3 -16.23 -6.78 -45.68
C THR A 3 -14.73 -6.60 -45.44
N ILE A 4 -13.99 -6.07 -46.42
CA ILE A 4 -12.53 -5.86 -46.30
C ILE A 4 -12.22 -4.82 -45.21
N ARG A 5 -13.02 -3.75 -45.13
CA ARG A 5 -12.87 -2.68 -44.13
C ARG A 5 -13.14 -3.19 -42.71
N GLY A 6 -14.10 -4.10 -42.54
CA GLY A 6 -14.38 -4.78 -41.27
C GLY A 6 -13.24 -5.69 -40.82
N CYS A 7 -12.68 -6.51 -41.72
CA CYS A 7 -11.56 -7.39 -41.38
C CYS A 7 -10.29 -6.61 -41.01
N ILE A 8 -10.01 -5.48 -41.68
CA ILE A 8 -8.87 -4.60 -41.34
C ILE A 8 -9.04 -3.99 -39.94
N LEU A 9 -10.26 -3.58 -39.57
CA LEU A 9 -10.54 -3.05 -38.24
C LEU A 9 -10.37 -4.12 -37.15
N LEU A 10 -10.87 -5.34 -37.38
CA LEU A 10 -10.69 -6.46 -36.45
C LEU A 10 -9.21 -6.79 -36.25
N TYR A 11 -8.44 -6.89 -37.33
CA TYR A 11 -7.00 -7.16 -37.25
C TYR A 11 -6.24 -6.05 -36.52
N ARG A 12 -6.60 -4.78 -36.74
CA ARG A 12 -6.03 -3.65 -36.01
C ARG A 12 -6.36 -3.73 -34.51
N MET A 13 -7.63 -4.01 -34.16
CA MET A 13 -8.05 -4.13 -32.77
C MET A 13 -7.36 -5.30 -32.04
N GLU A 14 -7.18 -6.43 -32.73
CA GLU A 14 -6.50 -7.61 -32.19
C GLU A 14 -5.02 -7.31 -31.93
N LYS A 15 -4.32 -6.70 -32.90
CA LYS A 15 -2.93 -6.26 -32.73
C LYS A 15 -2.76 -5.23 -31.62
N ASP A 16 -3.67 -4.26 -31.52
CA ASP A 16 -3.68 -3.28 -30.43
C ASP A 16 -3.93 -3.94 -29.05
N SER A 17 -4.71 -5.03 -29.01
CA SER A 17 -4.92 -5.81 -27.78
C SER A 17 -3.67 -6.60 -27.36
N GLU A 18 -2.94 -7.17 -28.31
CA GLU A 18 -1.68 -7.88 -28.05
C GLU A 18 -0.59 -6.92 -27.58
N LEU A 19 -0.48 -5.76 -28.21
CA LEU A 19 0.45 -4.70 -27.80
C LEU A 19 0.18 -4.27 -26.36
N ARG A 20 -1.10 -4.03 -26.00
CA ARG A 20 -1.48 -3.69 -24.62
C ARG A 20 -1.15 -4.79 -23.62
N LYS A 21 -1.35 -6.07 -23.97
CA LYS A 21 -0.96 -7.19 -23.11
C LYS A 21 0.55 -7.21 -22.88
N LYS A 22 1.34 -7.07 -23.96
CA LYS A 22 2.80 -7.05 -23.89
C LYS A 22 3.32 -5.90 -23.03
N MET A 23 2.75 -4.70 -23.18
CA MET A 23 3.10 -3.55 -22.34
C MET A 23 2.81 -3.82 -20.86
N ASN A 24 1.65 -4.40 -20.56
CA ASN A 24 1.28 -4.72 -19.18
C ASN A 24 2.20 -5.78 -18.56
N ASP A 25 2.61 -6.79 -19.34
CA ASP A 25 3.54 -7.83 -18.90
C ASP A 25 4.94 -7.26 -18.63
N ASN A 26 5.42 -6.33 -19.46
CA ASN A 26 6.69 -5.62 -19.25
C ASN A 26 6.65 -4.77 -17.96
N ILE A 27 5.60 -3.97 -17.78
CA ILE A 27 5.40 -3.16 -16.58
C ILE A 27 5.36 -4.04 -15.34
N LEU A 28 4.63 -5.16 -15.38
CA LEU A 28 4.54 -6.11 -14.28
C LEU A 28 5.90 -6.73 -13.94
N ARG A 29 6.66 -7.13 -14.96
CA ARG A 29 8.02 -7.68 -14.79
C ARG A 29 8.91 -6.69 -14.06
N ILE A 30 8.91 -5.44 -14.49
CA ILE A 30 9.79 -4.40 -13.94
C ILE A 30 9.37 -4.04 -12.52
N LYS A 31 8.08 -3.92 -12.22
CA LYS A 31 7.59 -3.76 -10.83
C LYS A 31 8.10 -4.86 -9.90
N LYS A 32 8.10 -6.11 -10.37
CA LYS A 32 8.61 -7.24 -9.58
C LYS A 32 10.12 -7.11 -9.33
N SER A 33 10.89 -6.79 -10.36
CA SER A 33 12.35 -6.57 -10.25
C SER A 33 12.70 -5.40 -9.33
N LEU A 34 11.95 -4.30 -9.39
CA LEU A 34 12.12 -3.15 -8.49
C LEU A 34 11.90 -3.57 -7.01
N LYS A 35 10.86 -4.35 -6.74
CA LYS A 35 10.54 -4.85 -5.39
C LYS A 35 11.60 -5.83 -4.86
N GLU A 36 12.17 -6.66 -5.73
CA GLU A 36 13.29 -7.56 -5.38
C GLU A 36 14.57 -6.77 -5.08
N THR A 37 14.84 -5.73 -5.87
CA THR A 37 16.01 -4.84 -5.67
C THR A 37 15.92 -4.08 -4.35
N GLU A 38 14.72 -3.62 -3.95
CA GLU A 38 14.49 -2.99 -2.65
C GLU A 38 14.84 -3.92 -1.49
N LYS A 39 14.34 -5.17 -1.54
CA LYS A 39 14.52 -6.19 -0.50
C LYS A 39 15.95 -6.72 -0.39
N THR A 40 16.75 -6.60 -1.44
CA THR A 40 18.11 -7.13 -1.47
C THR A 40 19.03 -6.29 -0.59
N TYR A 41 19.60 -6.87 0.46
CA TYR A 41 20.51 -6.18 1.40
C TYR A 41 21.94 -5.98 0.87
N LYS A 42 22.29 -6.66 -0.23
CA LYS A 42 23.65 -6.67 -0.80
C LYS A 42 24.08 -5.32 -1.41
N TYR A 43 23.13 -4.50 -1.86
CA TYR A 43 23.41 -3.26 -2.58
C TYR A 43 23.36 -2.04 -1.67
N THR A 44 24.29 -1.12 -1.89
CA THR A 44 24.27 0.23 -1.29
C THR A 44 23.13 1.07 -1.85
N ARG A 45 22.73 2.15 -1.15
CA ARG A 45 21.63 3.02 -1.57
C ARG A 45 21.83 3.59 -2.98
N LYS A 46 23.07 3.93 -3.34
CA LYS A 46 23.42 4.47 -4.67
C LYS A 46 23.36 3.40 -5.77
N GLU A 47 23.82 2.19 -5.48
CA GLU A 47 23.71 1.07 -6.42
C GLU A 47 22.26 0.69 -6.68
N LYS A 48 21.43 0.66 -5.63
CA LYS A 48 19.98 0.45 -5.78
C LYS A 48 19.33 1.49 -6.68
N TYR A 49 19.67 2.77 -6.49
CA TYR A 49 19.18 3.85 -7.35
C TYR A 49 19.54 3.60 -8.82
N ASN A 50 20.81 3.31 -9.11
CA ASN A 50 21.27 3.08 -10.48
C ASN A 50 20.63 1.85 -11.12
N ILE A 51 20.46 0.76 -10.38
CA ILE A 51 19.79 -0.44 -10.88
C ILE A 51 18.32 -0.14 -11.17
N MET A 52 17.62 0.53 -10.26
CA MET A 52 16.21 0.89 -10.46
C MET A 52 16.03 1.85 -11.63
N LYS A 53 16.93 2.83 -11.77
CA LYS A 53 16.94 3.76 -12.90
C LYS A 53 17.16 3.03 -14.23
N ASN A 54 18.13 2.12 -14.30
CA ASN A 54 18.36 1.31 -15.49
C ASN A 54 17.14 0.44 -15.85
N LEU A 55 16.51 -0.20 -14.84
CA LEU A 55 15.30 -1.00 -15.04
C LEU A 55 14.12 -0.15 -15.57
N ILE A 56 13.97 1.09 -15.10
CA ILE A 56 12.93 2.00 -15.61
C ILE A 56 13.27 2.47 -17.02
N GLY A 57 14.55 2.69 -17.33
CA GLY A 57 15.04 3.02 -18.66
C GLY A 57 14.87 1.90 -19.70
N GLU A 58 14.62 0.66 -19.30
CA GLU A 58 14.25 -0.43 -20.22
C GLU A 58 12.82 -0.30 -20.78
N LEU A 59 11.95 0.48 -20.13
CA LEU A 59 10.58 0.72 -20.59
C LEU A 59 10.54 1.80 -21.65
N ASP A 60 9.58 1.67 -22.57
CA ASP A 60 9.27 2.74 -23.51
C ASP A 60 8.61 3.95 -22.81
N LEU A 61 8.66 5.14 -23.43
CA LEU A 61 8.09 6.37 -22.88
C LEU A 61 6.60 6.26 -22.55
N GLU A 62 5.82 5.50 -23.34
CA GLU A 62 4.41 5.24 -23.04
C GLU A 62 4.24 4.34 -21.81
N GLU A 63 5.05 3.29 -21.70
CA GLU A 63 5.03 2.37 -20.56
C GLU A 63 5.47 3.07 -19.27
N GLN A 64 6.47 3.97 -19.34
CA GLN A 64 6.90 4.81 -18.20
C GLN A 64 5.79 5.75 -17.72
N LYS A 65 5.07 6.41 -18.63
CA LYS A 65 3.92 7.26 -18.28
C LYS A 65 2.82 6.45 -17.60
N LEU A 66 2.53 5.26 -18.12
CA LEU A 66 1.50 4.38 -17.55
C LEU A 66 1.91 3.87 -16.17
N LEU A 67 3.18 3.46 -16.00
CA LEU A 67 3.75 3.07 -14.73
C LEU A 67 3.69 4.21 -13.71
N LYS A 68 4.02 5.44 -14.11
CA LYS A 68 3.93 6.63 -13.27
C LYS A 68 2.49 6.86 -12.79
N PHE A 69 1.52 6.85 -13.70
CA PHE A 69 0.11 7.05 -13.36
C PHE A 69 -0.40 5.98 -12.37
N GLU A 70 0.01 4.72 -12.56
CA GLU A 70 -0.38 3.64 -11.67
C GLU A 70 0.24 3.80 -10.28
N LEU A 71 1.51 4.20 -10.20
CA LEU A 71 2.22 4.47 -8.94
C LEU A 71 1.64 5.69 -8.20
N GLU A 72 1.26 6.76 -8.89
CA GLU A 72 0.59 7.92 -8.29
C GLU A 72 -0.76 7.53 -7.68
N ARG A 73 -1.56 6.75 -8.42
CA ARG A 73 -2.84 6.22 -7.93
C ARG A 73 -2.65 5.32 -6.70
N ASP A 74 -1.65 4.45 -6.72
CA ASP A 74 -1.33 3.59 -5.58
C ASP A 74 -0.86 4.42 -4.38
N MET A 75 -0.09 5.49 -4.60
CA MET A 75 0.33 6.43 -3.55
C MET A 75 -0.87 7.12 -2.90
N GLU A 76 -1.82 7.63 -3.69
CA GLU A 76 -3.03 8.27 -3.14
C GLU A 76 -3.86 7.30 -2.30
N THR A 77 -3.99 6.06 -2.77
CA THR A 77 -4.72 5.00 -2.06
C THR A 77 -4.04 4.68 -0.73
N LEU A 78 -2.70 4.52 -0.75
CA LEU A 78 -1.91 4.30 0.45
C LEU A 78 -1.99 5.48 1.43
N LYS A 79 -1.93 6.73 0.94
CA LYS A 79 -2.08 7.95 1.76
C LYS A 79 -3.43 8.03 2.44
N ARG A 80 -4.53 7.74 1.73
CA ARG A 80 -5.87 7.68 2.33
C ARG A 80 -5.95 6.59 3.40
N GLY A 81 -5.34 5.43 3.15
CA GLY A 81 -5.23 4.35 4.15
C GLY A 81 -4.52 4.81 5.43
N VAL A 82 -3.44 5.59 5.31
CA VAL A 82 -2.73 6.16 6.46
C VAL A 82 -3.61 7.15 7.24
N LEU A 83 -4.38 8.01 6.57
CA LEU A 83 -5.28 8.95 7.25
C LEU A 83 -6.40 8.25 8.03
N VAL A 84 -7.04 7.24 7.42
CA VAL A 84 -8.07 6.43 8.09
C VAL A 84 -7.48 5.72 9.31
N LYS A 85 -6.26 5.21 9.19
CA LYS A 85 -5.52 4.59 10.29
C LYS A 85 -5.25 5.57 11.43
N ASP A 86 -4.77 6.77 11.14
CA ASP A 86 -4.49 7.79 12.17
C ASP A 86 -5.77 8.22 12.89
N LEU A 87 -6.89 8.33 12.17
CA LEU A 87 -8.20 8.61 12.76
C LEU A 87 -8.67 7.49 13.69
N ILE A 88 -8.51 6.22 13.29
CA ILE A 88 -8.89 5.07 14.11
C ILE A 88 -8.00 4.97 15.36
N VAL A 89 -6.68 5.11 15.21
CA VAL A 89 -5.74 5.09 16.34
C VAL A 89 -6.06 6.22 17.34
N ALA A 90 -6.36 7.43 16.85
CA ALA A 90 -6.76 8.54 17.70
C ALA A 90 -8.08 8.23 18.44
N GLY A 91 -9.08 7.67 17.75
CA GLY A 91 -10.35 7.26 18.35
C GLY A 91 -10.19 6.20 19.45
N PHE A 92 -9.41 5.16 19.20
CA PHE A 92 -9.17 4.10 20.18
C PHE A 92 -8.36 4.56 21.39
N SER A 93 -7.44 5.51 21.22
CA SER A 93 -6.73 6.11 22.36
C SER A 93 -7.68 6.79 23.36
N GLY A 94 -8.75 7.43 22.85
CA GLY A 94 -9.80 8.01 23.68
C GLY A 94 -10.67 6.96 24.38
N VAL A 95 -10.98 5.86 23.70
CA VAL A 95 -11.77 4.75 24.27
C VAL A 95 -11.00 4.05 25.41
N SER A 96 -9.69 3.85 25.24
CA SER A 96 -8.83 3.25 26.26
C SER A 96 -8.74 4.09 27.54
N LEU A 97 -8.66 5.43 27.41
CA LEU A 97 -8.73 6.36 28.55
C LEU A 97 -10.06 6.30 29.30
N LEU A 98 -11.18 6.24 28.56
CA LEU A 98 -12.51 6.12 29.16
C LEU A 98 -12.70 4.78 29.89
N LEU A 99 -12.22 3.68 29.32
CA LEU A 99 -12.21 2.37 29.97
C LEU A 99 -11.36 2.36 31.25
N SER A 100 -10.19 3.00 31.23
CA SER A 100 -9.35 3.15 32.43
C SER A 100 -10.08 3.93 33.53
N ALA A 101 -10.77 5.02 33.19
CA ALA A 101 -11.54 5.79 34.15
C ALA A 101 -12.71 4.98 34.75
N ILE A 102 -13.45 4.25 33.92
CA ILE A 102 -14.56 3.37 34.38
C ILE A 102 -14.03 2.26 35.29
N SER A 103 -12.88 1.67 34.98
CA SER A 103 -12.27 0.63 35.82
C SER A 103 -11.88 1.14 37.23
N LEU A 104 -11.42 2.39 37.34
CA LEU A 104 -11.11 3.03 38.62
C LEU A 104 -12.38 3.31 39.44
N PHE A 105 -13.46 3.76 38.78
CA PHE A 105 -14.76 3.97 39.42
C PHE A 105 -15.39 2.66 39.92
N VAL A 106 -15.29 1.59 39.14
CA VAL A 106 -15.75 0.23 39.50
C VAL A 106 -14.93 -0.34 40.66
N LYS A 107 -13.61 -0.09 40.71
CA LYS A 107 -12.74 -0.52 41.82
C LYS A 107 -12.98 0.27 43.11
N SER A 108 -13.38 1.55 43.02
CA SER A 108 -13.73 2.38 44.17
C SER A 108 -15.10 2.05 44.78
N THR A 109 -15.95 1.29 44.06
CA THR A 109 -17.25 0.83 44.54
C THR A 109 -17.16 -0.67 44.82
N GLU A 110 -16.83 -1.04 46.05
CA GLU A 110 -16.58 -2.44 46.52
C GLU A 110 -17.72 -3.45 46.27
N LYS A 111 -18.87 -3.02 45.70
CA LYS A 111 -20.03 -3.86 45.37
C LYS A 111 -20.13 -4.25 43.89
N CYS A 112 -19.06 -4.18 43.12
CA CYS A 112 -19.12 -4.56 41.71
C CYS A 112 -19.03 -6.09 41.50
N ASN A 113 -20.09 -6.62 40.91
CA ASN A 113 -20.32 -8.01 40.54
C ASN A 113 -19.16 -8.56 39.68
N GLY A 114 -18.64 -9.76 40.00
CA GLY A 114 -17.50 -10.37 39.27
C GLY A 114 -17.72 -10.51 37.75
N PHE A 115 -18.98 -10.48 37.31
CA PHE A 115 -19.38 -10.44 35.90
C PHE A 115 -18.92 -9.17 35.16
N LEU A 116 -18.97 -7.99 35.79
CA LEU A 116 -18.55 -6.72 35.18
C LEU A 116 -17.03 -6.65 34.99
N LEU A 117 -16.26 -7.14 35.96
CA LEU A 117 -14.81 -7.26 35.84
C LEU A 117 -14.44 -8.18 34.67
N ASN A 118 -15.16 -9.30 34.51
CA ASN A 118 -14.92 -10.24 33.42
C ASN A 118 -15.17 -9.59 32.04
N ILE A 119 -16.23 -8.79 31.90
CA ILE A 119 -16.51 -8.02 30.68
C ILE A 119 -15.39 -7.03 30.38
N VAL A 120 -14.90 -6.29 31.38
CA VAL A 120 -13.80 -5.32 31.22
C VAL A 120 -12.52 -6.03 30.75
N TRP A 121 -12.19 -7.19 31.32
CA TRP A 121 -11.04 -7.99 30.89
C TRP A 121 -11.17 -8.49 29.45
N ILE A 122 -12.36 -8.94 29.04
CA ILE A 122 -12.62 -9.37 27.65
C ILE A 122 -12.40 -8.20 26.67
N VAL A 123 -12.93 -7.02 27.00
CA VAL A 123 -12.75 -5.81 26.17
C VAL A 123 -11.27 -5.41 26.10
N TYR A 124 -10.54 -5.51 27.21
CA TYR A 124 -9.11 -5.21 27.25
C TYR A 124 -8.28 -6.16 26.38
N ILE A 125 -8.60 -7.47 26.39
CA ILE A 125 -7.91 -8.47 25.54
C ILE A 125 -8.20 -8.21 24.06
N LEU A 126 -9.43 -7.85 23.70
CA LEU A 126 -9.79 -7.52 22.31
C LEU A 126 -9.09 -6.26 21.82
N ASP A 127 -8.99 -5.23 22.67
CA ASP A 127 -8.26 -4.00 22.36
C ASP A 127 -6.76 -4.28 22.17
N ALA A 128 -6.15 -5.06 23.06
CA ALA A 128 -4.74 -5.44 22.94
C ALA A 128 -4.47 -6.25 21.65
N ALA A 129 -5.34 -7.22 21.30
CA ALA A 129 -5.22 -7.98 20.07
C ALA A 129 -5.34 -7.09 18.82
N TYR A 130 -6.23 -6.09 18.86
CA TYR A 130 -6.40 -5.11 17.80
C TYR A 130 -5.15 -4.25 17.60
N PHE A 131 -4.53 -3.78 18.69
CA PHE A 131 -3.27 -3.02 18.64
C PHE A 131 -2.11 -3.82 18.02
N VAL A 132 -2.04 -5.13 18.27
CA VAL A 132 -1.02 -6.01 17.65
C VAL A 132 -1.19 -6.05 16.12
N ILE A 133 -2.42 -6.16 15.63
CA ILE A 133 -2.72 -6.18 14.20
C ILE A 133 -2.37 -4.82 13.57
N LEU A 134 -2.73 -3.71 14.22
CA LEU A 134 -2.37 -2.37 13.76
C LEU A 134 -0.85 -2.16 13.75
N ALA A 135 -0.14 -2.63 14.78
CA ALA A 135 1.31 -2.52 14.90
C ALA A 135 2.06 -3.24 13.78
N LEU A 136 1.52 -4.35 13.25
CA LEU A 136 2.09 -5.05 12.10
C LEU A 136 1.74 -4.37 10.77
N TRP A 137 0.55 -3.77 10.67
CA TRP A 137 0.10 -3.11 9.45
C TRP A 137 0.82 -1.75 9.23
N ILE A 138 1.11 -1.00 10.30
CA ILE A 138 1.80 0.30 10.24
C ILE A 138 3.13 0.25 9.46
N PRO A 139 4.11 -0.60 9.82
CA PRO A 139 5.40 -0.66 9.13
C PRO A 139 5.27 -1.21 7.71
N TYR A 140 4.28 -2.06 7.45
CA TYR A 140 4.02 -2.59 6.12
C TYR A 140 3.54 -1.50 5.15
N THR A 141 2.55 -0.71 5.56
CA THR A 141 1.99 0.37 4.73
C THR A 141 2.99 1.50 4.52
N SER A 142 3.72 1.91 5.58
CA SER A 142 4.69 2.99 5.49
C SER A 142 5.87 2.64 4.57
N ARG A 143 6.35 1.40 4.63
CA ARG A 143 7.42 0.91 3.77
C ARG A 143 7.01 0.91 2.30
N ASN A 144 5.82 0.42 1.98
CA ASN A 144 5.30 0.45 0.61
C ASN A 144 5.14 1.89 0.11
N LEU A 145 4.66 2.81 0.96
CA LEU A 145 4.50 4.23 0.58
C LEU A 145 5.86 4.89 0.29
N CYS A 146 6.87 4.62 1.11
CA CYS A 146 8.24 5.11 0.90
C CYS A 146 8.86 4.54 -0.39
N PHE A 147 8.66 3.26 -0.67
CA PHE A 147 9.10 2.63 -1.92
C PHE A 147 8.44 3.28 -3.14
N THR A 148 7.11 3.44 -3.13
CA THR A 148 6.37 4.08 -4.22
C THR A 148 6.84 5.52 -4.45
N GLN A 149 7.08 6.28 -3.39
CA GLN A 149 7.65 7.64 -3.48
C GLN A 149 9.05 7.64 -4.08
N TYR A 150 9.90 6.69 -3.69
CA TYR A 150 11.26 6.59 -4.18
C TYR A 150 11.30 6.25 -5.68
N VAL A 151 10.47 5.32 -6.14
CA VAL A 151 10.35 4.98 -7.57
C VAL A 151 9.80 6.17 -8.38
N LEU A 152 8.81 6.90 -7.83
CA LEU A 152 8.29 8.10 -8.48
C LEU A 152 9.32 9.22 -8.61
N GLN A 153 10.19 9.40 -7.60
CA GLN A 153 11.30 10.35 -7.71
C GLN A 153 12.25 10.00 -8.84
N ILE A 154 12.58 8.72 -9.03
CA ILE A 154 13.44 8.28 -10.14
C ILE A 154 12.76 8.57 -11.50
N LEU A 155 11.45 8.33 -11.61
CA LEU A 155 10.66 8.61 -12.81
C LEU A 155 10.54 10.11 -13.11
N ASP A 156 10.57 10.98 -12.09
CA ASP A 156 10.53 12.43 -12.26
C ASP A 156 11.90 13.04 -12.54
N ASP A 157 12.99 12.42 -12.07
CA ASP A 157 14.38 12.86 -12.30
C ASP A 157 14.83 12.72 -13.78
N ASP A 158 14.13 11.93 -14.59
CA ASP A 158 14.45 11.68 -16.01
C ASP A 158 13.74 12.64 -17.00
N LYS A 159 13.15 13.73 -16.50
CA LYS A 159 12.63 14.86 -17.30
C LYS A 159 13.64 16.00 -17.42
#